data_AF-A0A386Z9R7-F1
#
_entry.id   AF-A0A386Z9R7-F1
#
_cell.length_a   1.000
_cell.length_b   1.000
_cell.length_c   1.000
_cell.angle_alpha   90.00
_cell.angle_beta   90.00
_cell.angle_gamma   90.00
#
_symmetry.space_group_name_H-M   'P 1'
#
loop_
_entity.id
_entity.type
_entity.pdbx_description
1 polymer ?
#
loop_
_entity_poly.entity_id
_entity_poly.type
_entity_poly.pdbx_seq_one_letter_code
_entity_poly.pdbx_strand_id
1 'polypeptide(L)'
;MTSPMDVTIKRTDAVLREVGRVVVGKRDELQLIMIAVLSGGHILIEDLPGLGKTLIARSFASALGLGFTRVQFTPDLLPADLIGSTIYDMHSGRFSFRRGPVFTNMLLADEVNRTPPKTQAALLEAMAEGQVSIDGETFPLPQPFVVFATDNPIEYEGTYPLPEAQLDRFAMQLRLGYLSETDEMNMIRRRLERGSQPAQIAQVVDAEGLLEMRQSVEYVTVHPDVVGYVVSLAAATRGHPQVEVGASPRAELDLVQMARARALLNGRDFVVPEDVKALAVPAMAHRITLRPEMWVRRIRGEDVIAELLRRLPVPRATTS
;
A
#
# COMPACT_ATOMS: atom_id res chain seq x y z
N MET A 1 28.36 11.42 -13.62
CA MET A 1 27.73 10.36 -12.79
C MET A 1 26.24 10.63 -12.79
N THR A 2 25.40 9.64 -13.09
CA THR A 2 23.93 9.77 -13.07
C THR A 2 23.48 9.96 -11.63
N SER A 3 22.60 10.92 -11.34
CA SER A 3 22.11 11.13 -9.96
C SER A 3 21.37 9.89 -9.46
N PRO A 4 21.44 9.53 -8.16
CA PRO A 4 20.61 8.46 -7.59
C PRO A 4 19.12 8.60 -7.93
N MET A 5 18.62 9.85 -7.98
CA MET A 5 17.24 10.13 -8.38
C MET A 5 16.96 9.78 -9.85
N ASP A 6 17.87 10.12 -10.77
CA ASP A 6 17.73 9.78 -12.19
C ASP A 6 17.71 8.26 -12.42
N VAL A 7 18.50 7.53 -11.63
CA VAL A 7 18.49 6.05 -11.64
C VAL A 7 17.13 5.53 -11.17
N THR A 8 16.59 6.06 -10.09
CA THR A 8 15.28 5.68 -9.56
C THR A 8 14.15 5.99 -10.53
N ILE A 9 14.16 7.14 -11.19
CA ILE A 9 13.16 7.51 -12.22
C ILE A 9 13.21 6.50 -13.37
N LYS A 10 14.39 6.22 -13.93
CA LYS A 10 14.55 5.26 -15.04
C LYS A 10 14.13 3.85 -14.66
N ARG A 11 14.52 3.38 -13.47
CA ARG A 11 14.13 2.05 -12.95
C ARG A 11 12.62 1.98 -12.75
N THR A 12 12.01 3.02 -12.20
CA THR A 12 10.55 3.10 -12.00
C THR A 12 9.79 3.06 -13.32
N ASP A 13 10.21 3.85 -14.31
CA ASP A 13 9.60 3.82 -15.65
C ASP A 13 9.70 2.45 -16.31
N ALA A 14 10.83 1.76 -16.11
CA ALA A 14 11.02 0.40 -16.61
C ALA A 14 10.12 -0.62 -15.89
N VAL A 15 9.99 -0.53 -14.56
CA VAL A 15 9.08 -1.37 -13.76
C VAL A 15 7.63 -1.15 -14.19
N LEU A 16 7.16 0.10 -14.24
CA LEU A 16 5.78 0.42 -14.63
C LEU A 16 5.47 -0.03 -16.06
N ARG A 17 6.45 0.10 -16.98
CA ARG A 17 6.31 -0.40 -18.35
C ARG A 17 6.19 -1.91 -18.38
N GLU A 18 7.02 -2.63 -17.63
CA GLU A 18 6.99 -4.09 -17.59
C GLU A 18 5.67 -4.60 -16.97
N VAL A 19 5.24 -4.01 -15.86
CA VAL A 19 3.93 -4.33 -15.24
C VAL A 19 2.78 -4.01 -16.21
N GLY A 20 2.82 -2.89 -16.92
CA GLY A 20 1.80 -2.48 -17.90
C GLY A 20 1.71 -3.35 -19.17
N ARG A 21 2.69 -4.23 -19.41
CA ARG A 21 2.57 -5.26 -20.46
C ARG A 21 1.55 -6.33 -20.07
N VAL A 22 1.42 -6.58 -18.77
CA VAL A 22 0.59 -7.66 -18.24
C VAL A 22 -0.71 -7.15 -17.65
N VAL A 23 -0.66 -6.04 -16.92
CA VAL A 23 -1.83 -5.34 -16.39
C VAL A 23 -2.33 -4.37 -17.44
N VAL A 24 -3.56 -4.55 -17.90
CA VAL A 24 -4.19 -3.67 -18.90
C VAL A 24 -4.91 -2.52 -18.21
N GLY A 25 -4.73 -1.30 -18.72
CA GLY A 25 -5.28 -0.09 -18.11
C GLY A 25 -4.62 0.25 -16.77
N LYS A 26 -5.31 1.07 -15.98
CA LYS A 26 -4.99 1.39 -14.57
C LYS A 26 -3.63 2.04 -14.32
N ARG A 27 -3.16 2.87 -15.26
CA ARG A 27 -1.82 3.49 -15.17
C ARG A 27 -1.66 4.33 -13.91
N ASP A 28 -2.71 5.06 -13.52
CA ASP A 28 -2.69 5.94 -12.36
C ASP A 28 -2.58 5.12 -11.07
N GLU A 29 -3.31 4.01 -10.96
CA GLU A 29 -3.26 3.11 -9.81
C GLU A 29 -1.92 2.39 -9.72
N LEU A 30 -1.34 1.96 -10.85
CA LEU A 30 0.01 1.39 -10.87
C LEU A 30 1.06 2.42 -10.40
N GLN A 31 0.91 3.68 -10.79
CA GLN A 31 1.79 4.75 -10.32
C GLN A 31 1.62 5.00 -8.81
N LEU A 32 0.39 5.00 -8.30
CA LEU A 32 0.10 5.13 -6.87
C LEU A 32 0.68 3.97 -6.06
N ILE A 33 0.56 2.73 -6.56
CA ILE A 33 1.18 1.55 -5.95
C ILE A 33 2.69 1.71 -5.89
N MET A 34 3.33 2.14 -6.98
CA MET A 34 4.77 2.35 -7.00
C MET A 34 5.20 3.45 -6.01
N ILE A 35 4.44 4.55 -5.91
CA ILE A 35 4.68 5.60 -4.92
C ILE A 35 4.62 5.02 -3.50
N ALA A 36 3.60 4.23 -3.17
CA ALA A 36 3.49 3.60 -1.85
C ALA A 36 4.67 2.64 -1.59
N VAL A 37 5.06 1.81 -2.56
CA VAL A 37 6.21 0.89 -2.45
C VAL A 37 7.53 1.64 -2.23
N LEU A 38 7.76 2.74 -2.95
CA LEU A 38 8.95 3.60 -2.78
C LEU A 38 8.95 4.36 -1.45
N SER A 39 7.78 4.57 -0.87
CA SER A 39 7.64 5.26 0.42
C SER A 39 7.72 4.31 1.62
N GLY A 40 7.94 3.01 1.39
CA GLY A 40 7.93 2.01 2.46
C GLY A 40 6.55 1.61 2.96
N GLY A 41 5.49 2.02 2.27
CA GLY A 41 4.11 1.87 2.71
C GLY A 41 3.46 0.53 2.34
N HIS A 42 2.51 0.10 3.17
CA HIS A 42 1.58 -0.99 2.86
C HIS A 42 0.32 -0.45 2.17
N ILE A 43 -0.31 -1.27 1.34
CA ILE A 43 -1.44 -0.87 0.48
C ILE A 43 -2.66 -1.72 0.82
N LEU A 44 -3.79 -1.06 1.05
CA LEU A 44 -5.10 -1.67 1.16
C LEU A 44 -5.87 -1.49 -0.15
N ILE A 45 -6.40 -2.57 -0.72
CA ILE A 45 -7.17 -2.52 -1.96
C ILE A 45 -8.62 -2.94 -1.68
N GLU A 46 -9.51 -1.97 -1.61
CA GLU A 46 -10.94 -2.18 -1.40
C GLU A 46 -11.64 -2.33 -2.76
N ASP A 47 -11.84 -3.56 -3.23
CA ASP A 47 -12.69 -3.82 -4.41
C ASP A 47 -13.19 -5.26 -4.46
N LEU A 48 -14.04 -5.50 -5.44
CA LEU A 48 -14.61 -6.79 -5.80
C LEU A 48 -13.55 -7.83 -6.20
N PRO A 49 -13.85 -9.12 -5.97
CA PRO A 49 -13.05 -10.23 -6.48
C PRO A 49 -12.89 -10.18 -8.00
N GLY A 50 -11.77 -10.69 -8.49
CA GLY A 50 -11.54 -10.85 -9.94
C GLY A 50 -10.98 -9.62 -10.67
N LEU A 51 -10.76 -8.49 -10.00
CA LEU A 51 -10.24 -7.25 -10.62
C LEU A 51 -8.71 -7.22 -10.81
N GLY A 52 -8.08 -8.39 -10.96
CA GLY A 52 -6.65 -8.48 -11.29
C GLY A 52 -5.68 -8.11 -10.15
N LYS A 53 -6.14 -7.96 -8.90
CA LYS A 53 -5.30 -7.62 -7.72
C LYS A 53 -4.09 -8.56 -7.57
N THR A 54 -4.32 -9.86 -7.68
CA THR A 54 -3.26 -10.88 -7.62
C THR A 54 -2.25 -10.73 -8.76
N LEU A 55 -2.71 -10.37 -9.95
CA LEU A 55 -1.84 -10.15 -11.11
C LEU A 55 -0.97 -8.90 -10.89
N ILE A 56 -1.56 -7.82 -10.38
CA ILE A 56 -0.85 -6.57 -10.06
C ILE A 56 0.25 -6.83 -9.03
N ALA A 57 -0.09 -7.39 -7.86
CA ALA A 57 0.87 -7.64 -6.80
C ALA A 57 2.00 -8.57 -7.26
N ARG A 58 1.65 -9.68 -7.94
CA ARG A 58 2.67 -10.60 -8.50
C ARG A 58 3.56 -9.92 -9.54
N SER A 59 2.99 -9.07 -10.39
CA SER A 59 3.77 -8.36 -11.43
C SER A 59 4.76 -7.38 -10.81
N PHE A 60 4.36 -6.65 -9.78
CA PHE A 60 5.29 -5.81 -9.02
C PHE A 60 6.38 -6.63 -8.34
N ALA A 61 6.02 -7.73 -7.66
CA ALA A 61 7.03 -8.57 -7.02
C ALA A 61 8.06 -9.11 -8.01
N SER A 62 7.62 -9.61 -9.17
CA SER A 62 8.52 -10.09 -10.22
C SER A 62 9.39 -8.97 -10.82
N ALA A 63 8.81 -7.81 -11.15
CA ALA A 63 9.56 -6.69 -11.73
C ALA A 63 10.57 -6.09 -10.75
N LEU A 64 10.27 -6.14 -9.44
CA LEU A 64 11.13 -5.65 -8.36
C LEU A 64 12.07 -6.71 -7.78
N GLY A 65 12.05 -7.95 -8.29
CA GLY A 65 12.90 -9.04 -7.81
C GLY A 65 12.64 -9.45 -6.37
N LEU A 66 11.38 -9.34 -5.93
CA LEU A 66 10.95 -9.60 -4.55
C LEU A 66 10.35 -11.00 -4.42
N GLY A 67 10.63 -11.66 -3.29
CA GLY A 67 9.87 -12.84 -2.88
C GLY A 67 8.37 -12.50 -2.78
N PHE A 68 7.52 -13.38 -3.31
CA PHE A 68 6.08 -13.19 -3.33
C PHE A 68 5.37 -14.34 -2.63
N THR A 69 4.53 -14.00 -1.65
CA THR A 69 3.64 -14.97 -1.00
C THR A 69 2.22 -14.45 -1.06
N ARG A 70 1.26 -15.33 -1.38
CA ARG A 70 -0.18 -15.04 -1.28
C ARG A 70 -0.76 -15.86 -0.14
N VAL A 71 -1.52 -15.21 0.73
CA VAL A 71 -2.29 -15.84 1.81
C VAL A 71 -3.74 -15.45 1.63
N GLN A 72 -4.61 -16.44 1.60
CA GLN A 72 -6.04 -16.24 1.67
C GLN A 72 -6.43 -16.16 3.14
N PHE A 73 -7.06 -15.06 3.54
CA PHE A 73 -7.59 -14.90 4.89
C PHE A 73 -8.94 -15.59 4.97
N THR A 74 -9.01 -16.62 5.83
CA THR A 74 -10.22 -17.42 6.06
C THR A 74 -10.63 -17.34 7.53
N PRO A 75 -11.88 -17.68 7.88
CA PRO A 75 -12.37 -17.59 9.26
C PRO A 75 -11.61 -18.47 10.27
N ASP A 76 -10.99 -19.55 9.77
CA ASP A 76 -10.25 -20.54 10.54
C ASP A 76 -8.74 -20.27 10.61
N LEU A 77 -8.23 -19.26 9.89
CA LEU A 77 -6.81 -18.93 9.85
C LEU A 77 -6.31 -18.47 11.23
N LEU A 78 -5.34 -19.19 11.79
CA LEU A 78 -4.74 -18.85 13.08
C LEU A 78 -3.55 -17.90 12.92
N PRO A 79 -3.20 -17.11 13.95
CA PRO A 79 -1.99 -16.29 13.93
C PRO A 79 -0.74 -17.10 13.57
N ALA A 80 -0.59 -18.30 14.14
CA ALA A 80 0.54 -19.21 13.90
C ALA A 80 0.66 -19.67 12.44
N ASP A 81 -0.44 -19.75 11.69
CA ASP A 81 -0.42 -20.10 10.27
C ASP A 81 0.15 -18.98 9.40
N LEU A 82 0.08 -17.74 9.91
CA LEU A 82 0.59 -16.54 9.26
C LEU A 82 2.03 -16.23 9.67
N ILE A 83 2.29 -16.19 10.98
CA ILE A 83 3.58 -15.80 11.55
C ILE A 83 4.57 -16.97 11.64
N GLY A 84 4.08 -18.22 11.62
CA GLY A 84 4.89 -19.42 11.83
C GLY A 84 4.72 -19.98 13.23
N SER A 85 5.36 -21.12 13.47
CA SER A 85 5.28 -21.84 14.74
C SER A 85 6.54 -22.65 15.02
N THR A 86 6.77 -22.91 16.30
CA THR A 86 7.85 -23.79 16.76
C THR A 86 7.38 -25.25 16.65
N ILE A 87 8.08 -26.05 15.84
CA ILE A 87 7.79 -27.47 15.65
C ILE A 87 8.87 -28.34 16.30
N TYR A 88 8.47 -29.42 16.95
CA TYR A 88 9.42 -30.42 17.46
C TYR A 88 9.85 -31.35 16.33
N ASP A 89 11.12 -31.27 15.95
CA ASP A 89 11.71 -32.18 14.96
C ASP A 89 12.12 -33.48 15.67
N MET A 90 11.35 -34.55 15.42
CA MET A 90 11.59 -35.87 16.02
C MET A 90 12.94 -36.49 15.62
N HIS A 91 13.53 -36.11 14.49
CA HIS A 91 14.80 -36.65 14.02
C HIS A 91 15.99 -36.03 14.76
N SER A 92 15.93 -34.71 14.99
CA SER A 92 16.96 -33.97 15.71
C SER A 92 16.75 -33.91 17.23
N GLY A 93 15.54 -34.20 17.71
CA GLY A 93 15.12 -34.05 19.11
C GLY A 93 15.09 -32.60 19.58
N ARG A 94 14.94 -31.64 18.65
CA ARG A 94 14.99 -30.20 18.93
C ARG A 94 13.74 -29.49 18.43
N PHE A 95 13.39 -28.41 19.12
CA PHE A 95 12.42 -27.44 18.64
C PHE A 95 13.07 -26.59 17.54
N SER A 96 12.41 -26.47 16.39
CA SER A 96 12.85 -25.65 15.26
C SER A 96 11.73 -24.71 14.83
N PHE A 97 12.09 -23.46 14.56
CA PHE A 97 11.12 -22.48 14.09
C PHE A 97 10.80 -22.69 12.61
N ARG A 98 9.52 -22.93 12.32
CA ARG A 98 9.00 -22.97 10.95
C ARG A 98 8.41 -21.61 10.59
N ARG A 99 9.12 -20.89 9.73
CA ARG A 99 8.72 -19.58 9.20
C ARG A 99 7.34 -19.67 8.52
N GLY A 100 6.44 -18.76 8.91
CA GLY A 100 5.15 -18.58 8.26
C GLY A 100 5.25 -17.81 6.93
N PRO A 101 4.14 -17.66 6.21
CA PRO A 101 4.07 -16.97 4.92
C PRO A 101 4.43 -15.47 4.97
N VAL A 102 4.41 -14.82 6.14
CA VAL A 102 4.86 -13.42 6.29
C VAL A 102 6.35 -13.23 6.04
N PHE A 103 7.17 -14.28 6.11
CA PHE A 103 8.60 -14.22 5.80
C PHE A 103 8.84 -14.19 4.28
N THR A 104 8.44 -13.09 3.67
CA THR A 104 8.56 -12.79 2.25
C THR A 104 8.83 -11.29 2.08
N ASN A 105 9.14 -10.82 0.87
CA ASN A 105 9.29 -9.40 0.61
C ASN A 105 7.97 -8.72 0.27
N MET A 106 7.12 -9.40 -0.51
CA MET A 106 5.79 -8.93 -0.89
C MET A 106 4.73 -9.95 -0.53
N LEU A 107 3.86 -9.58 0.41
CA LEU A 107 2.75 -10.40 0.85
C LEU A 107 1.44 -9.87 0.26
N LEU A 108 0.70 -10.73 -0.46
CA LEU A 108 -0.69 -10.48 -0.80
C LEU A 108 -1.58 -11.16 0.26
N ALA A 109 -2.21 -10.36 1.10
CA ALA A 109 -3.17 -10.78 2.11
C ALA A 109 -4.60 -10.59 1.56
N ASP A 110 -5.19 -11.65 1.03
CA ASP A 110 -6.47 -11.60 0.31
C ASP A 110 -7.64 -11.76 1.28
N GLU A 111 -8.62 -10.85 1.24
CA GLU A 111 -9.84 -10.84 2.05
C GLU A 111 -9.56 -10.78 3.55
N VAL A 112 -8.71 -9.82 3.98
CA VAL A 112 -8.27 -9.68 5.39
C VAL A 112 -9.45 -9.49 6.35
N ASN A 113 -10.57 -8.99 5.86
CA ASN A 113 -11.81 -8.83 6.61
C ASN A 113 -12.53 -10.17 6.89
N ARG A 114 -12.12 -11.32 6.35
CA ARG A 114 -12.76 -12.63 6.62
C ARG A 114 -12.18 -13.41 7.80
N THR A 115 -11.13 -12.89 8.43
CA THR A 115 -10.43 -13.58 9.52
C THR A 115 -10.65 -12.87 10.85
N PRO A 116 -10.70 -13.60 11.99
CA PRO A 116 -10.89 -12.99 13.31
C PRO A 116 -9.83 -11.92 13.66
N PRO A 117 -10.18 -10.95 14.55
CA PRO A 117 -9.30 -9.84 14.91
C PRO A 117 -7.91 -10.22 15.43
N LYS A 118 -7.77 -11.40 16.06
CA LYS A 118 -6.47 -11.87 16.59
C LYS A 118 -5.45 -12.13 15.47
N THR A 119 -5.86 -12.73 14.37
CA THR A 119 -4.97 -13.02 13.24
C THR A 119 -4.72 -11.76 12.40
N GLN A 120 -5.72 -10.89 12.27
CA GLN A 120 -5.53 -9.55 11.69
C GLN A 120 -4.45 -8.77 12.47
N ALA A 121 -4.53 -8.78 13.81
CA ALA A 121 -3.54 -8.12 14.66
C ALA A 121 -2.12 -8.66 14.44
N ALA A 122 -1.95 -9.98 14.25
CA ALA A 122 -0.64 -10.58 13.98
C ALA A 122 -0.03 -10.10 12.65
N LEU A 123 -0.83 -9.95 11.59
CA LEU A 123 -0.37 -9.34 10.33
C LEU A 123 0.10 -7.90 10.54
N LEU A 124 -0.68 -7.14 11.30
CA LEU A 124 -0.48 -5.70 11.48
C LEU A 124 0.68 -5.37 12.42
N GLU A 125 0.96 -6.25 13.38
CA GLU A 125 2.18 -6.21 14.19
C GLU A 125 3.40 -6.44 13.30
N ALA A 126 3.37 -7.47 12.45
CA ALA A 126 4.43 -7.73 11.48
C ALA A 126 4.67 -6.55 10.52
N MET A 127 3.60 -5.88 10.07
CA MET A 127 3.67 -4.65 9.27
C MET A 127 4.31 -3.48 10.02
N ALA A 128 3.94 -3.27 11.29
CA ALA A 128 4.42 -2.13 12.06
C ALA A 128 5.87 -2.29 12.53
N GLU A 129 6.26 -3.48 12.94
CA GLU A 129 7.55 -3.74 13.59
C GLU A 129 8.61 -4.27 12.61
N GLY A 130 8.21 -4.76 11.43
CA GLY A 130 9.15 -5.39 10.48
C GLY A 130 9.80 -6.68 11.01
N GLN A 131 9.21 -7.27 12.05
CA GLN A 131 9.66 -8.48 12.72
C GLN A 131 8.48 -9.20 13.38
N VAL A 132 8.71 -10.44 13.81
CA VAL A 132 7.72 -11.28 14.47
C VAL A 132 8.35 -11.86 15.73
N SER A 133 7.61 -11.88 16.84
CA SER A 133 8.06 -12.51 18.10
C SER A 133 7.23 -13.75 18.44
N ILE A 134 7.89 -14.88 18.66
CA ILE A 134 7.26 -16.17 18.99
C ILE A 134 8.09 -16.83 20.09
N ASP A 135 7.42 -17.31 21.15
CA ASP A 135 8.04 -18.00 22.28
C ASP A 135 9.23 -17.25 22.94
N GLY A 136 9.22 -15.91 22.88
CA GLY A 136 10.29 -15.07 23.42
C GLY A 136 11.47 -14.81 22.49
N GLU A 137 11.48 -15.40 21.28
CA GLU A 137 12.46 -15.12 20.23
C GLU A 137 11.87 -14.21 19.15
N THR A 138 12.68 -13.26 18.68
CA THR A 138 12.29 -12.28 17.65
C THR A 138 13.00 -12.58 16.34
N PHE A 139 12.23 -12.65 15.26
CA PHE A 139 12.70 -12.96 13.91
C PHE A 139 12.44 -11.76 12.98
N PRO A 140 13.48 -11.14 12.40
CA PRO A 140 13.30 -10.05 11.46
C PRO A 140 12.69 -10.55 10.14
N LEU A 141 11.84 -9.72 9.53
CA LEU A 141 11.30 -9.96 8.20
C LEU A 141 12.29 -9.55 7.10
N PRO A 142 12.25 -10.18 5.92
CA PRO A 142 13.06 -9.76 4.78
C PRO A 142 12.80 -8.29 4.40
N GLN A 143 13.86 -7.53 4.12
CA GLN A 143 13.75 -6.15 3.67
C GLN A 143 14.00 -6.07 2.15
N PRO A 144 13.19 -5.30 1.40
CA PRO A 144 11.99 -4.59 1.85
C PRO A 144 10.82 -5.55 2.11
N PHE A 145 9.96 -5.20 3.08
CA PHE A 145 8.69 -5.88 3.36
C PHE A 145 7.51 -4.98 2.96
N VAL A 146 6.62 -5.46 2.10
CA VAL A 146 5.43 -4.74 1.62
C VAL A 146 4.23 -5.67 1.67
N VAL A 147 3.08 -5.14 2.12
CA VAL A 147 1.82 -5.88 2.21
C VAL A 147 0.82 -5.22 1.28
N PHE A 148 0.20 -6.05 0.44
CA PHE A 148 -0.98 -5.73 -0.34
C PHE A 148 -2.14 -6.46 0.34
N ALA A 149 -2.96 -5.75 1.09
CA ALA A 149 -4.17 -6.32 1.69
C ALA A 149 -5.36 -6.05 0.76
N THR A 150 -6.31 -6.99 0.69
CA THR A 150 -7.58 -6.76 -0.02
C THR A 150 -8.73 -6.85 0.97
N ASP A 151 -9.71 -5.97 0.78
CA ASP A 151 -10.95 -5.94 1.55
C ASP A 151 -12.12 -6.01 0.56
N ASN A 152 -13.07 -6.93 0.80
CA ASN A 152 -14.25 -7.10 -0.04
C ASN A 152 -15.46 -6.45 0.65
N PRO A 153 -15.97 -5.31 0.15
CA PRO A 153 -16.99 -4.52 0.85
C PRO A 153 -18.42 -5.08 0.74
N ILE A 154 -18.66 -6.14 -0.04
CA ILE A 154 -20.01 -6.67 -0.31
C ILE A 154 -20.40 -7.84 0.59
N GLU A 155 -19.43 -8.58 1.13
CA GLU A 155 -19.72 -9.71 2.01
C GLU A 155 -20.07 -9.20 3.42
N TYR A 156 -21.33 -9.37 3.84
CA TYR A 156 -21.79 -8.96 5.17
C TYR A 156 -21.82 -10.11 6.19
N GLU A 157 -21.81 -11.37 5.72
CA GLU A 157 -21.81 -12.55 6.59
C GLU A 157 -20.40 -13.07 6.78
N GLY A 158 -19.99 -13.24 8.05
CA GLY A 158 -18.68 -13.81 8.39
C GLY A 158 -17.48 -12.87 8.19
N THR A 159 -17.73 -11.56 8.08
CA THR A 159 -16.67 -10.54 7.98
C THR A 159 -16.46 -9.78 9.28
N TYR A 160 -15.20 -9.51 9.59
CA TYR A 160 -14.68 -8.70 10.67
C TYR A 160 -14.02 -7.45 10.07
N PRO A 161 -14.69 -6.29 10.06
CA PRO A 161 -14.10 -5.07 9.52
C PRO A 161 -12.83 -4.71 10.27
N LEU A 162 -11.83 -4.18 9.57
CA LEU A 162 -10.61 -3.69 10.19
C LEU A 162 -10.95 -2.48 11.09
N PRO A 163 -10.62 -2.52 12.39
CA PRO A 163 -10.68 -1.36 13.25
C PRO A 163 -9.86 -0.19 12.70
N GLU A 164 -10.24 1.02 13.06
CA GLU A 164 -9.59 2.28 12.61
C GLU A 164 -8.08 2.29 12.89
N ALA A 165 -7.68 1.83 14.08
CA ALA A 165 -6.27 1.72 14.46
C ALA A 165 -5.49 0.76 13.54
N GLN A 166 -6.16 -0.19 12.91
CA GLN A 166 -5.58 -1.12 11.95
C GLN A 166 -5.50 -0.50 10.55
N LEU A 167 -6.56 0.17 10.09
CA LEU A 167 -6.58 0.91 8.82
C LEU A 167 -5.47 1.96 8.75
N ASP A 168 -5.18 2.62 9.87
CA ASP A 168 -4.12 3.63 9.98
C ASP A 168 -2.71 3.10 9.65
N ARG A 169 -2.49 1.78 9.68
CA ARG A 169 -1.18 1.17 9.33
C ARG A 169 -0.97 1.01 7.82
N PHE A 170 -2.00 1.21 7.00
CA PHE A 170 -1.87 1.19 5.55
C PHE A 170 -1.56 2.58 5.03
N ALA A 171 -0.39 2.79 4.42
CA ALA A 171 0.01 4.05 3.79
C ALA A 171 -1.04 4.58 2.81
N MET A 172 -1.72 3.67 2.11
CA MET A 172 -2.66 4.01 1.07
C MET A 172 -3.84 3.02 1.00
N GLN A 173 -5.04 3.53 0.74
CA GLN A 173 -6.19 2.75 0.29
C GLN A 173 -6.50 3.07 -1.17
N LEU A 174 -6.67 2.03 -1.99
CA LEU A 174 -6.98 2.13 -3.41
C LEU A 174 -8.28 1.39 -3.76
N ARG A 175 -9.02 1.96 -4.72
CA ARG A 175 -10.14 1.31 -5.40
C ARG A 175 -9.75 1.20 -6.87
N LEU A 176 -9.49 -0.01 -7.36
CA LEU A 176 -9.15 -0.25 -8.76
C LEU A 176 -10.38 -0.09 -9.66
N GLY A 177 -11.56 -0.54 -9.22
CA GLY A 177 -12.78 -0.59 -10.05
C GLY A 177 -12.66 -1.47 -11.31
N TYR A 178 -13.70 -1.46 -12.13
CA TYR A 178 -13.70 -2.15 -13.43
C TYR A 178 -12.79 -1.46 -14.45
N LEU A 179 -12.38 -2.19 -15.48
CA LEU A 179 -11.70 -1.61 -16.64
C LEU A 179 -12.70 -0.84 -17.51
N SER A 180 -12.18 0.08 -18.32
CA SER A 180 -12.96 0.62 -19.44
C SER A 180 -13.30 -0.52 -20.41
N GLU A 181 -14.41 -0.42 -21.15
CA GLU A 181 -14.77 -1.43 -22.17
C GLU A 181 -13.61 -1.67 -23.14
N THR A 182 -12.90 -0.62 -23.53
CA THR A 182 -11.72 -0.70 -24.40
C THR A 182 -10.56 -1.47 -23.78
N ASP A 183 -10.28 -1.25 -22.50
CA ASP A 183 -9.22 -1.97 -21.79
C ASP A 183 -9.61 -3.42 -21.51
N GLU A 184 -10.89 -3.69 -21.23
CA GLU A 184 -11.40 -5.03 -21.03
C GLU A 184 -11.32 -5.86 -22.32
N MET A 185 -11.70 -5.27 -23.46
CA MET A 185 -11.49 -5.90 -24.78
C MET A 185 -10.01 -6.19 -25.04
N ASN A 186 -9.11 -5.25 -24.72
CA ASN A 186 -7.67 -5.44 -24.89
C ASN A 186 -7.12 -6.55 -23.98
N MET A 187 -7.60 -6.63 -22.73
CA MET A 187 -7.26 -7.72 -21.81
C MET A 187 -7.68 -9.09 -22.38
N ILE A 188 -8.92 -9.19 -22.90
CA ILE A 188 -9.41 -10.42 -23.51
C ILE A 188 -8.57 -10.79 -24.73
N ARG A 189 -8.27 -9.85 -25.63
CA ARG A 189 -7.42 -10.08 -26.81
C ARG A 189 -6.03 -10.59 -26.43
N ARG A 190 -5.34 -9.93 -25.49
CA ARG A 190 -4.02 -10.36 -25.00
C ARG A 190 -4.06 -11.76 -24.40
N ARG A 191 -5.13 -12.11 -23.68
CA ARG A 191 -5.33 -13.45 -23.11
C ARG A 191 -5.54 -14.50 -24.20
N LEU A 192 -6.30 -14.20 -25.25
CA LEU A 192 -6.52 -15.09 -26.39
C LEU A 192 -5.22 -15.31 -27.18
N GLU A 193 -4.46 -14.25 -27.45
CA GLU A 193 -3.17 -14.32 -28.15
C GLU A 193 -2.12 -15.12 -27.38
N ARG A 194 -2.02 -14.92 -26.06
CA ARG A 194 -1.08 -15.64 -25.20
C ARG A 194 -1.46 -17.12 -25.00
N GLY A 195 -2.72 -17.49 -25.25
CA GLY A 195 -3.23 -18.82 -24.92
C GLY A 195 -3.08 -19.13 -23.43
N SER A 196 -2.78 -20.38 -23.08
CA SER A 196 -2.64 -20.85 -21.68
C SER A 196 -1.36 -20.40 -20.97
N GLN A 197 -0.41 -19.79 -21.68
CA GLN A 197 0.87 -19.42 -21.09
C GLN A 197 0.68 -18.37 -19.98
N PRO A 198 1.36 -18.52 -18.83
CA PRO A 198 1.37 -17.48 -17.81
C PRO A 198 2.07 -16.23 -18.36
N ALA A 199 1.63 -15.07 -17.90
CA ALA A 199 2.33 -13.83 -18.20
C ALA A 199 3.73 -13.87 -17.58
N GLN A 200 4.76 -13.66 -18.39
CA GLN A 200 6.13 -13.52 -17.89
C GLN A 200 6.41 -12.03 -17.68
N ILE A 201 6.92 -11.70 -16.50
CA ILE A 201 7.39 -10.38 -16.12
C ILE A 201 8.90 -10.50 -15.96
N ALA A 202 9.67 -9.70 -16.70
CA ALA A 202 11.10 -9.61 -16.51
C ALA A 202 11.41 -8.86 -15.21
N GLN A 203 12.40 -9.35 -14.47
CA GLN A 203 12.96 -8.62 -13.33
C GLN A 203 13.71 -7.39 -13.84
N VAL A 204 13.36 -6.21 -13.32
CA VAL A 204 13.96 -4.92 -13.68
C VAL A 204 14.97 -4.46 -12.62
N VAL A 205 14.65 -4.69 -11.35
CA VAL A 205 15.51 -4.44 -10.20
C VAL A 205 15.44 -5.63 -9.24
N ASP A 206 16.31 -5.66 -8.22
CA ASP A 206 16.26 -6.59 -7.11
C ASP A 206 15.91 -5.88 -5.79
N ALA A 207 15.85 -6.67 -4.71
CA ALA A 207 15.53 -6.16 -3.37
C ALA A 207 16.50 -5.06 -2.90
N GLU A 208 17.80 -5.21 -3.16
CA GLU A 208 18.82 -4.21 -2.83
C GLU A 208 18.63 -2.93 -3.66
N GLY A 209 18.43 -3.07 -4.97
CA GLY A 209 18.14 -1.95 -5.86
C GLY A 209 16.86 -1.20 -5.48
N LEU A 210 15.84 -1.88 -4.95
CA LEU A 210 14.65 -1.20 -4.40
C LEU A 210 14.96 -0.44 -3.11
N LEU A 211 15.83 -0.95 -2.24
CA LEU A 211 16.27 -0.22 -1.04
C LEU A 211 17.06 1.05 -1.41
N GLU A 212 17.94 0.97 -2.42
CA GLU A 212 18.62 2.16 -2.99
C GLU A 212 17.61 3.18 -3.54
N MET A 213 16.56 2.69 -4.24
CA MET A 213 15.50 3.55 -4.76
C MET A 213 14.74 4.25 -3.63
N ARG A 214 14.40 3.53 -2.55
CA ARG A 214 13.79 4.13 -1.34
C ARG A 214 14.70 5.18 -0.70
N GLN A 215 15.99 4.88 -0.57
CA GLN A 215 16.96 5.85 -0.05
C GLN A 215 17.03 7.11 -0.91
N SER A 216 16.86 7.00 -2.23
CA SER A 216 16.86 8.17 -3.10
C SER A 216 15.67 9.12 -2.86
N VAL A 217 14.54 8.60 -2.40
CA VAL A 217 13.37 9.42 -1.99
C VAL A 217 13.75 10.30 -0.79
N GLU A 218 14.64 9.82 0.08
CA GLU A 218 15.15 10.55 1.23
C GLU A 218 16.01 11.78 0.87
N TYR A 219 16.39 11.96 -0.39
CA TYR A 219 17.06 13.19 -0.85
C TYR A 219 16.11 14.30 -1.30
N VAL A 220 14.83 14.00 -1.51
CA VAL A 220 13.83 14.99 -1.92
C VAL A 220 13.55 15.91 -0.75
N THR A 221 13.69 17.22 -0.94
CA THR A 221 13.47 18.22 0.10
C THR A 221 11.98 18.54 0.29
N VAL A 222 11.60 18.87 1.52
CA VAL A 222 10.22 19.29 1.85
C VAL A 222 10.31 20.65 2.52
N HIS A 223 9.74 21.67 1.88
CA HIS A 223 9.75 23.02 2.43
C HIS A 223 8.87 23.09 3.70
N PRO A 224 9.23 23.88 4.74
CA PRO A 224 8.42 24.04 5.95
C PRO A 224 6.96 24.42 5.68
N ASP A 225 6.70 25.20 4.62
CA ASP A 225 5.33 25.56 4.21
C ASP A 225 4.49 24.34 3.78
N VAL A 226 5.10 23.36 3.12
CA VAL A 226 4.43 22.11 2.74
C VAL A 226 4.15 21.27 3.98
N VAL A 227 5.09 21.21 4.92
CA VAL A 227 4.89 20.55 6.23
C VAL A 227 3.72 21.22 6.96
N GLY A 228 3.70 22.55 7.01
CA GLY A 228 2.61 23.33 7.61
C GLY A 228 1.26 23.08 6.93
N TYR A 229 1.24 22.91 5.61
CA TYR A 229 0.04 22.55 4.86
C TYR A 229 -0.49 21.16 5.22
N VAL A 230 0.38 20.15 5.33
CA VAL A 230 0.01 18.79 5.75
C VAL A 230 -0.56 18.79 7.16
N VAL A 231 0.10 19.47 8.11
CA VAL A 231 -0.38 19.61 9.49
C VAL A 231 -1.73 20.33 9.53
N SER A 232 -1.90 21.39 8.73
CA SER A 232 -3.17 22.12 8.62
C SER A 232 -4.30 21.24 8.06
N LEU A 233 -4.00 20.40 7.07
CA LEU A 233 -4.96 19.44 6.52
C LEU A 233 -5.39 18.43 7.57
N ALA A 234 -4.45 17.81 8.28
CA ALA A 234 -4.76 16.87 9.34
C ALA A 234 -5.53 17.53 10.50
N ALA A 235 -5.14 18.72 10.94
CA ALA A 235 -5.89 19.49 11.93
C ALA A 235 -7.32 19.81 11.46
N ALA A 236 -7.50 20.15 10.20
CA ALA A 236 -8.82 20.39 9.62
C ALA A 236 -9.69 19.14 9.62
N THR A 237 -9.13 17.94 9.42
CA THR A 237 -9.89 16.68 9.59
C THR A 237 -10.34 16.49 11.04
N ARG A 238 -9.46 16.76 12.02
CA ARG A 238 -9.76 16.61 13.47
C ARG A 238 -10.82 17.60 13.96
N GLY A 239 -10.93 18.77 13.32
CA GLY A 239 -11.94 19.78 13.61
C GLY A 239 -13.20 19.71 12.73
N HIS A 240 -13.30 18.75 11.80
CA HIS A 240 -14.39 18.72 10.83
C HIS A 240 -15.71 18.25 11.48
N PRO A 241 -16.85 18.92 11.28
CA PRO A 241 -18.12 18.57 11.95
C PRO A 241 -18.62 17.15 11.68
N GLN A 242 -18.28 16.59 10.52
CA GLN A 242 -18.71 15.26 10.09
C GLN A 242 -17.75 14.13 10.55
N VAL A 243 -16.61 14.51 11.14
CA VAL A 243 -15.56 13.58 11.56
C VAL A 243 -15.65 13.36 13.07
N GLU A 244 -15.58 12.09 13.48
CA GLU A 244 -15.47 11.66 14.87
C GLU A 244 -14.01 11.52 15.29
N VAL A 245 -13.20 10.86 14.45
CA VAL A 245 -11.75 10.70 14.63
C VAL A 245 -11.04 11.20 13.38
N GLY A 246 -10.22 12.23 13.53
CA GLY A 246 -9.43 12.81 12.43
C GLY A 246 -8.14 12.06 12.16
N ALA A 247 -7.42 12.50 11.14
CA ALA A 247 -6.20 11.84 10.69
C ALA A 247 -5.10 11.84 11.76
N SER A 248 -4.38 10.73 11.86
CA SER A 248 -3.29 10.52 12.82
C SER A 248 -1.99 11.23 12.39
N PRO A 249 -1.00 11.40 13.29
CA PRO A 249 0.34 11.81 12.90
C PRO A 249 1.02 10.85 11.92
N ARG A 250 0.67 9.55 11.94
CA ARG A 250 1.15 8.58 10.95
C ARG A 250 0.66 8.95 9.55
N ALA A 251 -0.59 9.44 9.42
CA ALA A 251 -1.13 9.92 8.15
C ALA A 251 -0.34 11.10 7.59
N GLU A 252 0.09 12.02 8.45
CA GLU A 252 0.94 13.15 8.07
C GLU A 252 2.30 12.66 7.55
N LEU A 253 2.96 11.75 8.27
CA LEU A 253 4.26 11.18 7.90
C LEU A 253 4.21 10.42 6.58
N ASP A 254 3.24 9.51 6.42
CA ASP A 254 3.09 8.71 5.20
C ASP A 254 2.77 9.60 4.00
N LEU A 255 1.91 10.62 4.18
CA LEU A 255 1.58 11.57 3.12
C LEU A 255 2.81 12.37 2.66
N VAL A 256 3.66 12.82 3.59
CA VAL A 256 4.90 13.53 3.25
C VAL A 256 5.85 12.59 2.50
N GLN A 257 6.06 11.36 2.96
CA GLN A 257 6.95 10.42 2.28
C GLN A 257 6.45 10.05 0.88
N MET A 258 5.14 9.83 0.71
CA MET A 258 4.55 9.61 -0.60
C MET A 258 4.65 10.84 -1.50
N ALA A 259 4.49 12.06 -0.96
CA ALA A 259 4.68 13.28 -1.72
C ALA A 259 6.12 13.46 -2.21
N ARG A 260 7.12 13.04 -1.42
CA ARG A 260 8.53 13.00 -1.84
C ARG A 260 8.74 12.00 -2.97
N ALA A 261 8.23 10.78 -2.83
CA ALA A 261 8.31 9.78 -3.89
C ALA A 261 7.65 10.29 -5.19
N ARG A 262 6.48 10.92 -5.08
CA ARG A 262 5.79 11.52 -6.23
C ARG A 262 6.59 12.65 -6.88
N ALA A 263 7.18 13.56 -6.08
CA ALA A 263 8.03 14.64 -6.59
C ALA A 263 9.24 14.07 -7.35
N LEU A 264 9.91 13.07 -6.78
CA LEU A 264 11.02 12.37 -7.42
C LEU A 264 10.62 11.78 -8.77
N LEU A 265 9.50 11.04 -8.82
CA LEU A 265 9.02 10.43 -10.07
C LEU A 265 8.62 11.46 -11.13
N ASN A 266 8.30 12.69 -10.71
CA ASN A 266 8.07 13.83 -11.59
C ASN A 266 9.36 14.58 -11.96
N GLY A 267 10.54 14.07 -11.61
CA GLY A 267 11.84 14.67 -11.90
C GLY A 267 12.21 15.86 -11.02
N ARG A 268 11.57 16.02 -9.85
CA ARG A 268 11.82 17.12 -8.90
C ARG A 268 12.50 16.61 -7.64
N ASP A 269 13.43 17.41 -7.11
CA ASP A 269 14.14 17.22 -5.85
C ASP A 269 13.52 18.01 -4.68
N PHE A 270 12.33 18.56 -4.89
CA PHE A 270 11.52 19.20 -3.85
C PHE A 270 10.03 18.90 -4.03
N VAL A 271 9.31 18.79 -2.92
CA VAL A 271 7.86 18.61 -2.87
C VAL A 271 7.14 19.93 -3.12
N VAL A 272 6.08 19.89 -3.94
CA VAL A 272 5.12 21.00 -4.07
C VAL A 272 3.76 20.61 -3.48
N PRO A 273 2.90 21.58 -3.11
CA PRO A 273 1.59 21.28 -2.55
C PRO A 273 0.70 20.38 -3.43
N GLU A 274 0.85 20.45 -4.75
CA GLU A 274 0.13 19.58 -5.69
C GLU A 274 0.46 18.09 -5.51
N ASP A 275 1.68 17.75 -5.07
CA ASP A 275 2.04 16.36 -4.76
C ASP A 275 1.25 15.85 -3.56
N VAL A 276 1.12 16.68 -2.52
CA VAL A 276 0.33 16.38 -1.32
C VAL A 276 -1.15 16.23 -1.69
N LYS A 277 -1.69 17.18 -2.46
CA LYS A 277 -3.11 17.15 -2.87
C LYS A 277 -3.48 15.89 -3.65
N ALA A 278 -2.60 15.47 -4.56
CA ALA A 278 -2.85 14.28 -5.38
C ALA A 278 -2.86 12.97 -4.57
N LEU A 279 -2.27 12.97 -3.37
CA LEU A 279 -2.12 11.80 -2.52
C LEU A 279 -2.97 11.85 -1.25
N ALA A 280 -3.50 13.01 -0.87
CA ALA A 280 -4.23 13.18 0.38
C ALA A 280 -5.48 12.29 0.49
N VAL A 281 -6.27 12.15 -0.58
CA VAL A 281 -7.44 11.25 -0.56
C VAL A 281 -7.02 9.79 -0.33
N PRO A 282 -6.18 9.17 -1.18
CA PRO A 282 -5.81 7.76 -0.99
C PRO A 282 -4.95 7.52 0.27
N ALA A 283 -4.32 8.55 0.85
CA ALA A 283 -3.53 8.43 2.09
C ALA A 283 -4.34 8.62 3.39
N MET A 284 -5.38 9.47 3.38
CA MET A 284 -6.03 9.92 4.61
C MET A 284 -7.50 9.51 4.72
N ALA A 285 -8.20 9.24 3.61
CA ALA A 285 -9.65 9.01 3.63
C ALA A 285 -10.05 7.78 4.47
N HIS A 286 -9.25 6.71 4.43
CA HIS A 286 -9.46 5.50 5.24
C HIS A 286 -8.99 5.63 6.69
N ARG A 287 -8.36 6.75 7.05
CA ARG A 287 -7.81 7.03 8.39
C ARG A 287 -8.65 8.02 9.18
N ILE A 288 -9.80 8.44 8.63
CA ILE A 288 -10.76 9.27 9.32
C ILE A 288 -12.04 8.46 9.58
N THR A 289 -12.58 8.64 10.76
CA THR A 289 -13.87 8.07 11.14
C THR A 289 -14.93 9.12 11.01
N LEU A 290 -15.95 8.82 10.23
CA LEU A 290 -17.12 9.68 10.12
C LEU A 290 -18.12 9.35 11.22
N ARG A 291 -18.82 10.39 11.70
CA ARG A 291 -19.90 10.20 12.66
C ARG A 291 -21.01 9.33 12.05
N PRO A 292 -21.70 8.49 12.83
CA PRO A 292 -22.71 7.56 12.32
C PRO A 292 -23.83 8.21 11.48
N GLU A 293 -24.19 9.47 11.76
CA GLU A 293 -25.25 10.18 11.03
C GLU A 293 -24.88 10.43 9.56
N MET A 294 -23.59 10.38 9.20
CA MET A 294 -23.10 10.58 7.85
C MET A 294 -23.33 9.37 6.94
N TRP A 295 -23.44 8.17 7.51
CA TRP A 295 -23.66 6.94 6.74
C TRP A 295 -25.02 6.97 6.04
N VAL A 296 -26.05 7.51 6.71
CA VAL A 296 -27.39 7.72 6.13
C VAL A 296 -27.33 8.66 4.93
N ARG A 297 -26.43 9.64 4.97
CA ARG A 297 -26.20 10.61 3.89
C ARG A 297 -25.28 10.10 2.80
N ARG A 298 -24.76 8.87 2.92
CA ARG A 298 -23.78 8.24 2.01
C ARG A 298 -22.51 9.07 1.80
N ILE A 299 -22.15 9.90 2.78
CA ILE A 299 -20.90 10.66 2.75
C ILE A 299 -19.76 9.72 3.13
N ARG A 300 -18.66 9.76 2.39
CA ARG A 300 -17.47 8.97 2.64
C ARG A 300 -16.27 9.83 3.03
N GLY A 301 -15.23 9.19 3.56
CA GLY A 301 -14.01 9.90 3.96
C GLY A 301 -13.37 10.64 2.78
N GLU A 302 -13.45 10.06 1.58
CA GLU A 302 -12.98 10.67 0.34
C GLU A 302 -13.64 12.02 0.06
N ASP A 303 -14.95 12.16 0.33
CA ASP A 303 -15.71 13.40 0.13
C ASP A 303 -15.23 14.50 1.07
N VAL A 304 -15.00 14.17 2.35
CA VAL A 304 -14.51 15.11 3.37
C VAL A 304 -13.12 15.60 3.02
N ILE A 305 -12.20 14.69 2.65
CA ILE A 305 -10.84 15.09 2.26
C ILE A 305 -10.89 15.97 1.00
N ALA A 306 -11.67 15.60 -0.03
CA ALA A 306 -11.81 16.39 -1.25
C ALA A 306 -12.44 17.78 -1.00
N GLU A 307 -13.34 17.91 -0.03
CA GLU A 307 -13.87 19.19 0.45
C GLU A 307 -12.77 20.04 1.11
N LEU A 308 -12.01 19.46 2.03
CA LEU A 308 -10.93 20.16 2.74
C LEU A 308 -9.83 20.64 1.78
N LEU A 309 -9.43 19.83 0.80
CA LEU A 309 -8.43 20.21 -0.22
C LEU A 309 -8.84 21.41 -1.07
N ARG A 310 -10.16 21.62 -1.27
CA ARG A 310 -10.70 22.78 -2.00
C ARG A 310 -10.75 24.04 -1.14
N ARG A 311 -10.91 23.90 0.18
CA ARG A 311 -11.05 25.03 1.11
C ARG A 311 -9.73 25.54 1.66
N LEU A 312 -8.77 24.65 1.93
CA LEU A 312 -7.53 25.03 2.59
C LEU A 312 -6.64 25.86 1.64
N PRO A 313 -6.10 26.99 2.11
CA PRO A 313 -5.21 27.80 1.31
C PRO A 313 -3.93 27.01 1.01
N VAL A 314 -3.53 27.05 -0.25
CA VAL A 314 -2.25 26.47 -0.68
C VAL A 314 -1.15 27.43 -0.31
N PRO A 315 -0.04 26.98 0.31
CA PRO A 315 1.10 27.85 0.54
C PRO A 315 1.58 28.42 -0.80
N ARG A 316 1.75 29.73 -0.86
CA ARG A 316 2.41 30.38 -1.99
C ARG A 316 3.89 30.11 -1.86
N ALA A 317 4.56 29.70 -2.93
CA ALA A 317 6.02 29.56 -2.92
C ALA A 317 6.63 30.92 -2.56
N THR A 318 7.09 31.05 -1.32
CA THR A 318 7.81 32.24 -0.88
C THR A 318 9.23 32.09 -1.40
N THR A 319 9.50 32.62 -2.58
CA THR A 319 10.88 32.75 -3.11
C THR A 319 11.71 33.47 -2.05
N SER A 320 12.55 32.71 -1.35
CA SER A 320 13.54 33.21 -0.39
C SER A 320 14.91 32.95 -0.97
#